data_AF-A0A0S8CTT1-F1
#
_entry.id   AF-A0A0S8CTT1-F1
#
_cell.length_a   1.000
_cell.length_b   1.000
_cell.length_c   1.000
_cell.angle_alpha   90.00
_cell.angle_beta   90.00
_cell.angle_gamma   90.00
#
_symmetry.space_group_name_H-M   'P 1'
#
loop_
_entity.id
_entity.type
_entity.pdbx_description
1 polymer ?
#
loop_
_entity_poly.entity_id
_entity_poly.type
_entity_poly.pdbx_seq_one_letter_code
_entity_poly.pdbx_strand_id
1 'polypeptide(L)'
;MKDIQSQRDHRRINIQKVGVKDITYPVMVLDKAKKLQRTVANFNMFVNLPHRFKGTHMSRFIEILNQFHGEFDIKNLRLILEEMKERLDAESAHLEIEFPYFVKQKTSHANNIGIGEYECKMHGVLDENYQLVLQINVPIAVPLRMQNGEGLPRSPGLWGNAVISIQYRNFIWIEDVILMVEEVIGQNRFMAQGQNSEGVSPTDQVSEKSLLSVEEIAKALGRKFSGNTDIYRFSVTVENLSEGYKTFAVLEGPKEEAIT
;
A
#
# COMPACT_ATOMS: atom_id res chain seq x y z
N MET A 1 41.03 9.63 10.98
CA MET A 1 40.28 9.66 12.25
C MET A 1 39.80 8.24 12.52
N LYS A 2 40.06 7.66 13.70
CA LYS A 2 39.67 6.25 14.00
C LYS A 2 38.15 6.15 14.08
N ASP A 3 37.59 5.22 13.33
CA ASP A 3 36.18 4.91 13.34
C ASP A 3 35.82 4.18 14.66
N ILE A 4 35.06 4.86 15.52
CA ILE A 4 34.66 4.36 16.85
C ILE A 4 33.44 3.44 16.73
N GLN A 5 32.62 3.60 15.69
CA GLN A 5 31.35 2.89 15.52
C GLN A 5 31.56 1.47 15.01
N SER A 6 32.60 1.26 14.19
CA SER A 6 33.04 -0.07 13.75
C SER A 6 33.85 -0.85 14.81
N GLN A 7 34.04 -0.31 16.02
CA GLN A 7 34.73 -1.04 17.09
C GLN A 7 33.88 -2.16 17.67
N ARG A 8 34.56 -3.15 18.26
CA ARG A 8 33.93 -4.30 18.88
C ARG A 8 33.10 -3.89 20.10
N ASP A 9 31.82 -4.26 20.13
CA ASP A 9 30.98 -4.10 21.32
C ASP A 9 31.07 -5.37 22.19
N HIS A 10 31.31 -5.16 23.49
CA HIS A 10 31.49 -6.22 24.48
C HIS A 10 30.18 -6.54 25.24
N ARG A 11 29.13 -5.74 25.04
CA ARG A 11 27.84 -5.86 25.73
C ARG A 11 27.00 -7.04 25.25
N ARG A 12 27.30 -7.60 24.07
CA ARG A 12 26.61 -8.76 23.47
C ARG A 12 25.09 -8.59 23.30
N ILE A 13 24.63 -7.35 23.09
CA ILE A 13 23.22 -7.05 22.81
C ILE A 13 23.08 -6.73 21.33
N ASN A 14 22.22 -7.47 20.62
CA ASN A 14 21.89 -7.19 19.23
C ASN A 14 20.84 -6.08 19.16
N ILE A 15 21.02 -5.11 18.24
CA ILE A 15 19.97 -4.15 17.90
C ILE A 15 19.25 -4.68 16.67
N GLN A 16 17.94 -4.91 16.79
CA GLN A 16 17.13 -5.48 15.72
C GLN A 16 17.02 -4.55 14.50
N LYS A 17 16.84 -3.25 14.72
CA LYS A 17 16.76 -2.24 13.67
C LYS A 17 17.43 -0.95 14.09
N VAL A 18 18.31 -0.43 13.24
CA VAL A 18 18.93 0.88 13.40
C VAL A 18 19.12 1.52 12.03
N GLY A 19 18.91 2.82 11.95
CA GLY A 19 19.05 3.56 10.70
C GLY A 19 18.40 4.93 10.78
N VAL A 20 17.87 5.37 9.66
CA VAL A 20 17.33 6.72 9.43
C VAL A 20 15.87 6.63 8.98
N LYS A 21 15.07 7.60 9.38
CA LYS A 21 13.64 7.65 9.07
C LYS A 21 13.22 9.07 8.69
N ASP A 22 12.06 9.19 8.07
CA ASP A 22 11.43 10.45 7.68
C ASP A 22 12.27 11.28 6.71
N ILE A 23 12.95 10.62 5.76
CA ILE A 23 13.76 11.30 4.74
C ILE A 23 12.88 11.64 3.54
N THR A 24 12.58 12.92 3.37
CA THR A 24 11.86 13.42 2.20
C THR A 24 12.82 13.56 1.01
N TYR A 25 12.53 12.89 -0.11
CA TYR A 25 13.43 12.84 -1.26
C TYR A 25 12.67 12.72 -2.60
N PRO A 26 13.11 13.40 -3.67
CA PRO A 26 12.45 13.34 -4.98
C PRO A 26 12.68 12.00 -5.68
N VAL A 27 11.63 11.45 -6.29
CA VAL A 27 11.66 10.16 -7.01
C VAL A 27 10.94 10.23 -8.36
N MET A 28 11.19 9.26 -9.24
CA MET A 28 10.48 9.09 -10.50
C MET A 28 9.80 7.73 -10.57
N VAL A 29 8.47 7.69 -10.64
CA VAL A 29 7.70 6.44 -10.70
C VAL A 29 7.25 6.19 -12.14
N LEU A 30 7.27 4.92 -12.56
CA LEU A 30 6.79 4.50 -13.87
C LEU A 30 5.25 4.48 -13.89
N ASP A 31 4.69 5.10 -14.94
CA ASP A 31 3.27 5.05 -15.28
C ASP A 31 3.06 4.08 -16.45
N LYS A 32 2.00 3.26 -16.35
CA LYS A 32 1.59 2.26 -17.36
C LYS A 32 1.39 2.87 -18.74
N ALA A 33 1.08 4.16 -18.84
CA ALA A 33 1.06 4.91 -20.10
C ALA A 33 2.44 5.16 -20.72
N LYS A 34 3.50 4.48 -20.22
CA LYS A 34 4.92 4.67 -20.57
C LYS A 34 5.41 6.10 -20.31
N LYS A 35 4.89 6.71 -19.25
CA LYS A 35 5.30 8.04 -18.78
C LYS A 35 6.07 7.91 -17.47
N LEU A 36 6.85 8.94 -17.16
CA LEU A 36 7.50 9.10 -15.87
C LEU A 36 6.72 10.13 -15.06
N GLN A 37 6.37 9.78 -13.82
CA GLN A 37 5.77 10.68 -12.86
C GLN A 37 6.83 11.09 -11.84
N ARG A 38 7.15 12.39 -11.79
CA ARG A 38 8.01 12.95 -10.75
C ARG A 38 7.16 13.21 -9.51
N THR A 39 7.56 12.66 -8.38
CA THR A 39 6.87 12.84 -7.10
C THR A 39 7.88 12.99 -5.97
N VAL A 40 7.41 13.25 -4.77
CA VAL A 40 8.23 13.30 -3.55
C VAL A 40 7.86 12.08 -2.72
N ALA A 41 8.88 11.36 -2.26
CA ALA A 41 8.72 10.20 -1.40
C ALA A 41 9.33 10.42 -0.02
N ASN A 42 8.78 9.73 0.97
CA ASN A 42 9.36 9.58 2.29
C ASN A 42 10.08 8.23 2.36
N PHE A 43 11.33 8.24 2.81
CA PHE A 43 12.17 7.06 2.94
C PHE A 43 12.46 6.75 4.40
N ASN A 44 12.29 5.48 4.76
CA ASN A 44 12.80 4.91 5.99
C ASN A 44 13.76 3.77 5.67
N MET A 45 14.98 3.82 6.21
CA MET A 45 16.06 2.89 5.88
C MET A 45 16.66 2.34 7.17
N PHE A 46 16.69 1.02 7.31
CA PHE A 46 17.20 0.36 8.53
C PHE A 46 17.98 -0.90 8.19
N VAL A 47 18.93 -1.25 9.05
CA VAL A 47 19.63 -2.54 9.02
C VAL A 47 19.62 -3.16 10.42
N ASN A 48 19.86 -4.47 10.48
CA ASN A 48 20.21 -5.07 11.77
C ASN A 48 21.64 -4.69 12.15
N LEU A 49 21.90 -4.52 13.44
CA LEU A 49 23.26 -4.29 13.95
C LEU A 49 23.68 -5.47 14.81
N PRO A 50 24.55 -6.35 14.28
CA PRO A 50 25.11 -7.44 15.05
C PRO A 50 25.87 -6.91 16.27
N HIS A 51 25.83 -7.64 17.39
CA HIS A 51 26.48 -7.29 18.66
C HIS A 51 28.00 -6.99 18.58
N ARG A 52 28.63 -7.22 17.43
CA ARG A 52 30.07 -7.03 17.23
C ARG A 52 30.38 -5.59 16.87
N PHE A 53 29.37 -4.75 16.61
CA PHE A 53 29.53 -3.35 16.26
C PHE A 53 28.99 -2.45 17.37
N LYS A 54 29.74 -1.39 17.71
CA LYS A 54 29.28 -0.36 18.66
C LYS A 54 28.22 0.57 18.08
N GLY A 55 28.14 0.69 16.75
CA GLY A 55 27.16 1.51 16.05
C GLY A 55 27.23 1.38 14.53
N THR A 56 26.23 1.94 13.86
CA THR A 56 26.18 2.12 12.40
C THR A 56 26.46 3.58 12.05
N HIS A 57 27.09 3.79 10.89
CA HIS A 57 27.33 5.14 10.37
C HIS A 57 26.08 5.67 9.70
N MET A 58 25.34 6.49 10.43
CA MET A 58 24.09 7.07 9.96
C MET A 58 24.23 7.85 8.63
N SER A 59 25.39 8.48 8.38
CA SER A 59 25.64 9.19 7.11
C SER A 59 25.65 8.27 5.90
N ARG A 60 26.05 7.00 6.07
CA ARG A 60 26.14 6.02 4.95
C ARG A 60 24.78 5.75 4.32
N PHE A 61 23.68 5.79 5.08
CA PHE A 61 22.34 5.66 4.50
C PHE A 61 22.04 6.78 3.50
N ILE A 62 22.40 8.02 3.86
CA ILE A 62 22.20 9.20 3.01
C ILE A 62 23.14 9.15 1.80
N GLU A 63 24.39 8.73 2.00
CA GLU A 63 25.35 8.54 0.91
C GLU A 63 24.85 7.51 -0.11
N ILE A 64 24.31 6.39 0.35
CA ILE A 64 23.69 5.37 -0.52
C ILE A 64 22.50 5.98 -1.26
N LEU A 65 21.54 6.60 -0.57
CA LEU A 65 20.36 7.20 -1.20
C LEU A 65 20.73 8.23 -2.30
N ASN A 66 21.76 9.04 -2.06
CA ASN A 66 22.24 10.04 -3.02
C ASN A 66 22.86 9.43 -4.30
N GLN A 67 23.36 8.19 -4.26
CA GLN A 67 23.88 7.52 -5.45
C GLN A 67 22.78 7.15 -6.44
N PHE A 68 21.55 7.00 -5.96
CA PHE A 68 20.37 6.69 -6.77
C PHE A 68 19.53 7.94 -7.08
N HIS A 69 20.13 9.14 -6.96
CA HIS A 69 19.45 10.39 -7.30
C HIS A 69 19.03 10.44 -8.78
N GLY A 70 17.83 10.99 -9.04
CA GLY A 70 17.36 11.29 -10.39
C GLY A 70 16.74 10.13 -11.16
N GLU A 71 17.04 8.87 -10.82
CA GLU A 71 16.50 7.66 -11.46
C GLU A 71 16.09 6.61 -10.42
N PHE A 72 15.27 7.02 -9.45
CA PHE A 72 14.68 6.05 -8.53
C PHE A 72 13.61 5.22 -9.25
N ASP A 73 14.00 4.26 -10.09
CA ASP A 73 13.13 3.20 -10.57
C ASP A 73 12.95 2.19 -9.42
N ILE A 74 11.73 1.71 -9.22
CA ILE A 74 11.39 0.60 -8.31
C ILE A 74 12.32 -0.60 -8.52
N LYS A 75 12.80 -0.82 -9.76
CA LYS A 75 13.78 -1.86 -10.08
C LYS A 75 15.09 -1.74 -9.30
N ASN A 76 15.47 -0.53 -8.91
CA ASN A 76 16.69 -0.25 -8.16
C ASN A 76 16.54 -0.50 -6.65
N LEU A 77 15.33 -0.78 -6.15
CA LEU A 77 15.08 -1.01 -4.73
C LEU A 77 15.93 -2.17 -4.18
N ARG A 78 16.00 -3.28 -4.92
CA ARG A 78 16.86 -4.42 -4.57
C ARG A 78 18.34 -4.03 -4.49
N LEU A 79 18.83 -3.26 -5.47
CA LEU A 79 20.22 -2.83 -5.52
C LEU A 79 20.57 -1.90 -4.33
N ILE A 80 19.65 -1.03 -3.92
CA ILE A 80 19.82 -0.19 -2.73
C ILE A 80 19.94 -1.04 -1.47
N LEU A 81 19.08 -2.05 -1.32
CA LEU A 81 19.15 -2.97 -0.17
C LEU A 81 20.45 -3.77 -0.16
N GLU A 82 20.92 -4.23 -1.32
CA GLU A 82 22.22 -4.91 -1.47
C GLU A 82 23.36 -3.99 -1.03
N GLU A 83 23.38 -2.74 -1.52
CA GLU A 83 24.39 -1.74 -1.15
C GLU A 83 24.35 -1.38 0.35
N MET A 84 23.15 -1.28 0.92
CA MET A 84 22.97 -1.09 2.36
C MET A 84 23.57 -2.24 3.16
N LYS A 85 23.25 -3.48 2.76
CA LYS A 85 23.72 -4.68 3.46
C LYS A 85 25.26 -4.79 3.40
N GLU A 86 25.85 -4.52 2.23
CA GLU A 86 27.29 -4.57 2.03
C GLU A 86 28.04 -3.45 2.77
N ARG A 87 27.64 -2.18 2.58
CA ARG A 87 28.36 -1.03 3.17
C ARG A 87 28.21 -0.91 4.69
N LEU A 88 27.17 -1.49 5.25
CA LEU A 88 26.89 -1.44 6.68
C LEU A 88 27.24 -2.75 7.42
N ASP A 89 27.80 -3.75 6.71
CA ASP A 89 28.11 -5.11 7.22
C ASP A 89 26.96 -5.71 8.04
N ALA A 90 25.76 -5.68 7.45
CA ALA A 90 24.52 -6.14 8.07
C ALA A 90 24.10 -7.50 7.53
N GLU A 91 23.29 -8.24 8.29
CA GLU A 91 22.70 -9.51 7.83
C GLU A 91 21.35 -9.28 7.14
N SER A 92 20.65 -8.19 7.48
CA SER A 92 19.38 -7.80 6.88
C SER A 92 19.29 -6.29 6.68
N ALA A 93 18.69 -5.88 5.57
CA ALA A 93 18.38 -4.49 5.23
C ALA A 93 16.88 -4.32 4.98
N HIS A 94 16.35 -3.16 5.37
CA HIS A 94 14.95 -2.77 5.20
C HIS A 94 14.89 -1.38 4.58
N LEU A 95 14.03 -1.23 3.58
CA LEU A 95 13.77 0.02 2.89
C LEU A 95 12.26 0.19 2.75
N GLU A 96 11.72 1.24 3.35
CA GLU A 96 10.33 1.67 3.19
C GLU A 96 10.31 2.97 2.41
N ILE A 97 9.38 3.06 1.45
CA ILE A 97 9.22 4.21 0.57
C ILE A 97 7.73 4.51 0.49
N GLU A 98 7.34 5.72 0.85
CA GLU A 98 5.95 6.18 0.80
C GLU A 98 5.86 7.35 -0.18
N PHE A 99 4.94 7.28 -1.15
CA PHE A 99 4.78 8.32 -2.16
C PHE A 99 3.34 8.43 -2.67
N PRO A 100 2.87 9.63 -3.02
CA PRO A 100 1.60 9.78 -3.72
C PRO A 100 1.78 9.39 -5.18
N TYR A 101 0.80 8.65 -5.69
CA TYR A 101 0.71 8.18 -7.06
C TYR A 101 -0.56 8.71 -7.71
N PHE A 102 -0.44 9.30 -8.90
CA PHE A 102 -1.57 9.93 -9.57
C PHE A 102 -1.99 9.15 -10.81
N VAL A 103 -3.25 8.74 -10.86
CA VAL A 103 -3.84 8.01 -11.99
C VAL A 103 -4.94 8.84 -12.64
N LYS A 104 -4.93 8.91 -13.97
CA LYS A 104 -6.04 9.52 -14.72
C LYS A 104 -7.27 8.61 -14.64
N GLN A 105 -8.33 9.08 -14.01
CA GLN A 105 -9.56 8.32 -13.88
C GLN A 105 -10.29 8.27 -15.22
N LYS A 106 -10.67 7.06 -15.65
CA LYS A 106 -11.49 6.85 -16.86
C LYS A 106 -12.99 6.99 -16.56
N THR A 107 -13.39 6.82 -15.31
CA THR A 107 -14.78 6.81 -14.87
C THR A 107 -15.19 8.23 -14.41
N SER A 108 -16.24 8.75 -15.04
CA SER A 108 -16.63 10.16 -15.04
C SER A 108 -17.15 10.74 -13.71
N HIS A 109 -17.08 10.03 -12.58
CA HIS A 109 -18.07 10.24 -11.51
C HIS A 109 -17.55 10.38 -10.07
N ALA A 110 -16.24 10.49 -9.82
CA ALA A 110 -15.73 10.74 -8.47
C ALA A 110 -14.91 12.03 -8.33
N ASN A 111 -14.32 12.56 -9.41
CA ASN A 111 -13.57 13.81 -9.35
C ASN A 111 -13.72 14.60 -10.67
N ASN A 112 -14.28 15.81 -10.61
CA ASN A 112 -14.34 16.73 -11.77
C ASN A 112 -12.94 17.07 -12.32
N ILE A 113 -11.89 16.81 -11.52
CA ILE A 113 -10.48 17.01 -11.87
C ILE A 113 -9.96 15.89 -12.79
N GLY A 114 -10.59 14.70 -12.80
CA GLY A 114 -10.21 13.57 -13.66
C GLY A 114 -8.89 12.88 -13.30
N ILE A 115 -8.31 13.21 -12.14
CA ILE A 115 -7.08 12.60 -11.60
C ILE A 115 -7.39 12.13 -10.17
N GLY A 116 -7.05 10.87 -9.87
CA GLY A 116 -7.07 10.30 -8.52
C GLY A 116 -5.67 10.29 -7.93
N GLU A 117 -5.57 10.66 -6.65
CA GLU A 117 -4.38 10.51 -5.83
C GLU A 117 -4.52 9.24 -4.98
N TYR A 118 -3.49 8.41 -4.98
CA TYR A 118 -3.43 7.17 -4.22
C TYR A 118 -2.10 7.13 -3.47
N GLU A 119 -2.15 6.89 -2.18
CA GLU A 119 -0.95 6.77 -1.36
C GLU A 119 -0.37 5.36 -1.50
N CYS A 120 0.85 5.28 -1.98
CA CYS A 120 1.56 4.02 -2.21
C CYS A 120 2.70 3.89 -1.21
N LYS A 121 2.87 2.69 -0.66
CA LYS A 121 4.00 2.33 0.19
C LYS A 121 4.67 1.09 -0.37
N MET A 122 5.99 1.12 -0.47
CA MET A 122 6.80 -0.03 -0.87
C MET A 122 7.71 -0.39 0.29
N HIS A 123 7.67 -1.65 0.70
CA HIS A 123 8.55 -2.17 1.74
C HIS A 123 9.36 -3.32 1.16
N GLY A 124 10.65 -3.06 0.95
CA GLY A 124 11.62 -4.07 0.57
C GLY A 124 12.43 -4.53 1.77
N VAL A 125 12.60 -5.84 1.87
CA VAL A 125 13.43 -6.50 2.86
C VAL A 125 14.41 -7.41 2.14
N LEU A 126 15.69 -7.31 2.52
CA LEU A 126 16.73 -8.20 2.04
C LEU A 126 17.41 -8.83 3.25
N ASP A 127 17.10 -10.09 3.51
CA ASP A 127 17.83 -10.95 4.44
C ASP A 127 18.65 -11.99 3.66
N GLU A 128 18.31 -13.27 3.72
CA GLU A 128 18.77 -14.31 2.78
C GLU A 128 18.03 -14.20 1.44
N ASN A 129 16.75 -13.81 1.48
CA ASN A 129 15.88 -13.68 0.32
C ASN A 129 15.38 -12.24 0.19
N TYR A 130 15.20 -11.81 -1.07
CA TYR A 130 14.59 -10.52 -1.35
C TYR A 130 13.07 -10.64 -1.29
N GLN A 131 12.43 -9.80 -0.47
CA GLN A 131 10.98 -9.71 -0.35
C GLN A 131 10.56 -8.26 -0.62
N LEU A 132 9.51 -8.08 -1.41
CA LEU A 132 8.93 -6.78 -1.70
C LEU A 132 7.42 -6.83 -1.49
N VAL A 133 6.92 -5.92 -0.66
CA VAL A 133 5.50 -5.72 -0.43
C VAL A 133 5.13 -4.34 -0.97
N LEU A 134 4.17 -4.30 -1.88
CA LEU A 134 3.54 -3.07 -2.39
C LEU A 134 2.20 -2.89 -1.67
N GLN A 135 2.06 -1.78 -0.97
CA GLN A 135 0.83 -1.36 -0.31
C GLN A 135 0.25 -0.15 -1.02
N ILE A 136 -1.06 -0.17 -1.29
CA ILE A 136 -1.78 0.91 -1.98
C ILE A 136 -3.02 1.24 -1.14
N ASN A 137 -3.17 2.52 -0.80
CA ASN A 137 -4.35 3.05 -0.12
C ASN A 137 -5.30 3.65 -1.16
N VAL A 138 -6.45 2.99 -1.35
CA VAL A 138 -7.47 3.38 -2.32
C VAL A 138 -8.67 3.99 -1.60
N PRO A 139 -8.97 5.28 -1.80
CA PRO A 139 -10.12 5.91 -1.17
C PRO A 139 -11.44 5.38 -1.78
N ILE A 140 -12.39 5.04 -0.91
CA ILE A 140 -13.71 4.53 -1.28
C ILE A 140 -14.72 5.67 -1.14
N ALA A 141 -15.33 6.12 -2.25
CA ALA A 141 -16.36 7.15 -2.20
C ALA A 141 -17.76 6.59 -1.86
N VAL A 142 -18.58 7.42 -1.20
CA VAL A 142 -19.95 7.11 -0.78
C VAL A 142 -20.86 6.78 -1.98
N PRO A 143 -21.67 5.71 -1.96
CA PRO A 143 -22.65 5.43 -3.00
C PRO A 143 -23.72 6.51 -3.13
N LEU A 144 -24.15 6.79 -4.36
CA LEU A 144 -25.11 7.84 -4.71
C LEU A 144 -26.46 7.75 -3.95
N ARG A 145 -26.89 6.56 -3.52
CA ARG A 145 -28.16 6.39 -2.77
C ARG A 145 -28.17 7.09 -1.41
N MET A 146 -27.04 7.13 -0.69
CA MET A 146 -26.91 7.88 0.58
C MET A 146 -26.89 9.40 0.38
N GLN A 147 -26.79 9.87 -0.87
CA GLN A 147 -26.74 11.29 -1.21
C GLN A 147 -28.14 11.85 -1.56
N ASN A 148 -29.13 10.99 -1.85
CA ASN A 148 -30.48 11.38 -2.26
C ASN A 148 -31.47 11.47 -1.08
N GLY A 149 -31.02 11.83 0.11
CA GLY A 149 -31.94 12.26 1.18
C GLY A 149 -32.54 13.62 0.84
N GLU A 150 -33.80 13.88 1.22
CA GLU A 150 -34.41 15.21 1.06
C GLU A 150 -33.53 16.28 1.76
N GLY A 151 -32.84 17.11 0.98
CA GLY A 151 -31.93 18.11 1.53
C GLY A 151 -31.05 18.81 0.49
N LEU A 152 -30.27 19.79 0.94
CA LEU A 152 -29.28 20.51 0.13
C LEU A 152 -28.28 19.54 -0.52
N PRO A 153 -27.71 19.87 -1.69
CA PRO A 153 -26.71 19.03 -2.35
C PRO A 153 -25.55 18.74 -1.40
N ARG A 154 -25.42 17.46 -1.01
CA ARG A 154 -24.32 17.01 -0.17
C ARG A 154 -23.12 16.76 -1.08
N SER A 155 -22.01 17.45 -0.82
CA SER A 155 -20.73 17.11 -1.44
C SER A 155 -20.41 15.64 -1.10
N PRO A 156 -20.18 14.78 -2.10
CA PRO A 156 -19.86 13.38 -1.85
C PRO A 156 -18.54 13.29 -1.08
N GLY A 157 -18.61 12.78 0.15
CA GLY A 157 -17.42 12.50 0.95
C GLY A 157 -16.79 11.15 0.59
N LEU A 158 -15.64 10.89 1.20
CA LEU A 158 -15.07 9.55 1.28
C LEU A 158 -15.81 8.76 2.36
N TRP A 159 -16.19 7.53 2.04
CA TRP A 159 -16.81 6.58 2.96
C TRP A 159 -15.76 5.85 3.80
N GLY A 160 -14.62 5.55 3.20
CA GLY A 160 -13.57 4.75 3.82
C GLY A 160 -12.36 4.59 2.92
N ASN A 161 -11.43 3.73 3.33
CA ASN A 161 -10.19 3.43 2.63
C ASN A 161 -10.02 1.92 2.49
N ALA A 162 -9.54 1.48 1.33
CA ALA A 162 -9.08 0.12 1.10
C ALA A 162 -7.55 0.13 1.04
N VAL A 163 -6.91 -0.41 2.07
CA VAL A 163 -5.46 -0.63 2.12
C VAL A 163 -5.16 -2.03 1.59
N ILE A 164 -4.53 -2.08 0.42
CA ILE A 164 -4.21 -3.33 -0.28
C ILE A 164 -2.70 -3.53 -0.22
N SER A 165 -2.25 -4.58 0.47
CA SER A 165 -0.86 -4.99 0.50
C SER A 165 -0.68 -6.25 -0.34
N ILE A 166 0.20 -6.23 -1.33
CA ILE A 166 0.48 -7.36 -2.22
C ILE A 166 1.97 -7.67 -2.27
N GLN A 167 2.26 -8.96 -2.32
CA GLN A 167 3.53 -9.52 -2.73
C GLN A 167 3.28 -10.26 -4.04
N TYR A 168 3.98 -9.88 -5.09
CA TYR A 168 3.76 -10.40 -6.43
C TYR A 168 4.94 -11.25 -6.91
N ARG A 169 4.66 -12.26 -7.76
CA ARG A 169 5.69 -13.08 -8.41
C ARG A 169 6.21 -12.41 -9.67
N ASN A 170 5.29 -11.91 -10.47
CA ASN A 170 5.55 -11.15 -11.68
C ASN A 170 5.22 -9.68 -11.43
N PHE A 171 5.88 -8.78 -12.15
CA PHE A 171 5.62 -7.35 -12.03
C PHE A 171 4.15 -7.01 -12.30
N ILE A 172 3.51 -6.29 -11.37
CA ILE A 172 2.13 -5.79 -11.48
C ILE A 172 2.16 -4.26 -11.43
N TRP A 173 1.41 -3.60 -12.32
CA TRP A 173 1.24 -2.15 -12.30
C TRP A 173 0.34 -1.69 -11.15
N ILE A 174 0.69 -0.57 -10.51
CA ILE A 174 -0.13 0.05 -9.45
C ILE A 174 -1.54 0.35 -10.00
N GLU A 175 -1.63 0.81 -11.24
CA GLU A 175 -2.89 1.11 -11.93
C GLU A 175 -3.78 -0.12 -12.08
N ASP A 176 -3.21 -1.30 -12.33
CA ASP A 176 -4.00 -2.52 -12.47
C ASP A 176 -4.60 -2.93 -11.12
N VAL A 177 -3.85 -2.74 -10.03
CA VAL A 177 -4.36 -2.95 -8.67
C VAL A 177 -5.48 -1.96 -8.36
N ILE A 178 -5.28 -0.68 -8.63
CA ILE A 178 -6.29 0.37 -8.44
C ILE A 178 -7.56 0.05 -9.23
N LEU A 179 -7.42 -0.31 -10.52
CA LEU A 179 -8.56 -0.66 -11.36
C LEU A 179 -9.33 -1.87 -10.83
N MET A 180 -8.64 -2.91 -10.35
CA MET A 180 -9.31 -4.07 -9.73
C MET A 180 -10.13 -3.67 -8.51
N VAL A 181 -9.62 -2.75 -7.69
CA VAL A 181 -10.32 -2.24 -6.50
C VAL A 181 -11.52 -1.38 -6.91
N GLU A 182 -11.32 -0.45 -7.85
CA GLU A 182 -12.37 0.43 -8.36
C GLU A 182 -13.50 -0.34 -9.06
N GLU A 183 -13.19 -1.42 -9.78
CA GLU A 183 -14.18 -2.31 -10.38
C GLU A 183 -15.08 -2.95 -9.32
N VAL A 184 -14.50 -3.47 -8.24
CA VAL A 184 -15.27 -4.10 -7.15
C VAL A 184 -16.13 -3.08 -6.43
N ILE A 185 -15.58 -1.89 -6.14
CA ILE A 185 -16.32 -0.78 -5.53
C ILE A 185 -17.45 -0.33 -6.48
N GLY A 186 -17.18 -0.24 -7.78
CA GLY A 186 -18.16 0.12 -8.82
C GLY A 186 -19.29 -0.90 -8.94
N GLN A 187 -18.99 -2.19 -8.97
CA GLN A 187 -19.98 -3.26 -9.05
C GLN A 187 -20.91 -3.30 -7.83
N ASN A 188 -20.37 -3.11 -6.62
CA ASN A 188 -21.19 -3.01 -5.41
C ASN A 188 -22.16 -1.81 -5.47
N ARG A 189 -21.78 -0.71 -6.12
CA ARG A 189 -22.69 0.42 -6.38
C ARG A 189 -23.81 0.07 -7.36
N PHE A 190 -23.51 -0.68 -8.43
CA PHE A 190 -24.51 -1.10 -9.43
C PHE A 190 -25.47 -2.15 -8.88
N MET A 191 -25.01 -3.09 -8.07
CA MET A 191 -25.88 -4.04 -7.35
C MET A 191 -26.88 -3.30 -6.44
N ALA A 192 -26.45 -2.23 -5.77
CA ALA A 192 -27.33 -1.32 -5.02
C ALA A 192 -28.31 -0.50 -5.90
N GLN A 193 -28.07 -0.42 -7.22
CA GLN A 193 -28.98 0.23 -8.18
C GLN A 193 -29.94 -0.76 -8.86
N GLY A 194 -29.49 -1.98 -9.16
CA GLY A 194 -30.21 -3.00 -9.93
C GLY A 194 -31.32 -3.75 -9.20
N GLN A 195 -31.40 -3.66 -7.87
CA GLN A 195 -32.54 -4.22 -7.10
C GLN A 195 -33.87 -3.46 -7.30
N ASN A 196 -33.95 -2.57 -8.30
CA ASN A 196 -35.16 -1.82 -8.64
C ASN A 196 -35.81 -2.20 -9.99
N SER A 197 -35.34 -3.24 -10.68
CA SER A 197 -36.09 -3.78 -11.82
C SER A 197 -36.91 -5.00 -11.39
N GLU A 198 -38.22 -4.75 -11.27
CA GLU A 198 -39.35 -5.69 -11.11
C GLU A 198 -39.72 -6.13 -9.68
N GLY A 199 -40.68 -5.37 -9.11
CA GLY A 199 -41.82 -5.92 -8.35
C GLY A 199 -41.53 -6.66 -7.04
N VAL A 200 -41.14 -5.96 -5.98
CA VAL A 200 -41.23 -6.49 -4.60
C VAL A 200 -41.94 -5.48 -3.69
N SER A 201 -42.97 -5.97 -3.01
CA SER A 201 -43.88 -5.25 -2.11
C SER A 201 -43.17 -4.58 -0.91
N PRO A 202 -43.78 -3.54 -0.29
CA PRO A 202 -43.21 -2.81 0.83
C PRO A 202 -43.39 -3.57 2.15
N THR A 203 -42.99 -4.84 2.17
CA THR A 203 -43.11 -5.72 3.33
C THR A 203 -41.91 -6.64 3.35
N ASP A 204 -40.75 -6.04 3.53
CA ASP A 204 -39.70 -6.61 4.36
C ASP A 204 -38.65 -5.51 4.56
N GLN A 205 -38.31 -5.27 5.82
CA GLN A 205 -37.17 -4.46 6.22
C GLN A 205 -35.88 -5.20 5.83
N VAL A 206 -35.62 -5.35 4.54
CA VAL A 206 -34.36 -5.87 4.01
C VAL A 206 -33.32 -4.74 4.11
N SER A 207 -32.94 -4.48 5.35
CA SER A 207 -31.64 -4.01 5.82
C SER A 207 -30.90 -3.05 4.87
N GLU A 208 -31.17 -1.75 5.01
CA GLU A 208 -30.23 -0.68 4.63
C GLU A 208 -28.79 -0.93 5.17
N LYS A 209 -28.66 -1.80 6.18
CA LYS A 209 -27.44 -2.26 6.83
C LYS A 209 -26.51 -3.13 5.97
N SER A 210 -26.97 -3.63 4.81
CA SER A 210 -26.23 -4.66 4.04
C SER A 210 -25.60 -4.18 2.73
N LEU A 211 -25.62 -2.88 2.40
CA LEU A 211 -25.14 -2.43 1.08
C LEU A 211 -23.65 -2.02 1.06
N LEU A 212 -23.05 -1.81 2.23
CA LEU A 212 -21.64 -1.39 2.39
C LEU A 212 -21.10 -1.89 3.72
N SER A 213 -21.05 -3.20 3.92
CA SER A 213 -20.31 -3.75 5.05
C SER A 213 -18.81 -3.77 4.69
N VAL A 214 -17.95 -3.40 5.66
CA VAL A 214 -16.49 -3.50 5.49
C VAL A 214 -16.09 -4.94 5.16
N GLU A 215 -16.82 -5.92 5.70
CA GLU A 215 -16.62 -7.35 5.46
C GLU A 215 -16.98 -7.77 4.04
N GLU A 216 -18.07 -7.25 3.46
CA GLU A 216 -18.47 -7.58 2.08
C GLU A 216 -17.47 -7.04 1.06
N ILE A 217 -17.01 -5.80 1.24
CA ILE A 217 -15.98 -5.20 0.38
C ILE A 217 -14.67 -5.98 0.50
N ALA A 218 -14.23 -6.28 1.73
CA ALA A 218 -13.03 -7.07 1.95
C ALA A 218 -13.13 -8.47 1.30
N LYS A 219 -14.28 -9.16 1.41
CA LYS A 219 -14.53 -10.46 0.76
C LYS A 219 -14.53 -10.35 -0.77
N ALA A 220 -15.17 -9.32 -1.33
CA ALA A 220 -15.24 -9.13 -2.78
C ALA A 220 -13.85 -8.84 -3.37
N LEU A 221 -13.08 -7.97 -2.72
CA LEU A 221 -11.68 -7.70 -3.08
C LEU A 221 -10.82 -8.96 -2.93
N GLY A 222 -10.95 -9.68 -1.82
CA GLY A 222 -10.24 -10.93 -1.58
C GLY A 222 -10.48 -11.97 -2.68
N ARG A 223 -11.72 -12.13 -3.15
CA ARG A 223 -12.06 -13.02 -4.28
C ARG A 223 -11.38 -12.58 -5.59
N LYS A 224 -11.37 -11.27 -5.88
CA LYS A 224 -10.74 -10.71 -7.08
C LYS A 224 -9.22 -10.95 -7.06
N PHE A 225 -8.56 -10.71 -5.92
CA PHE A 225 -7.12 -10.92 -5.77
C PHE A 225 -6.73 -12.40 -5.75
N SER A 226 -7.54 -13.27 -5.14
CA SER A 226 -7.30 -14.72 -5.12
C SER A 226 -7.37 -15.36 -6.51
N GLY A 227 -8.12 -14.75 -7.44
CA GLY A 227 -8.20 -15.22 -8.83
C GLY A 227 -7.01 -14.83 -9.70
N ASN A 228 -6.06 -14.03 -9.21
CA ASN A 228 -4.94 -13.54 -9.98
C ASN A 228 -3.66 -14.35 -9.69
N THR A 229 -3.12 -15.01 -10.73
CA THR A 229 -1.94 -15.88 -10.62
C THR A 229 -0.62 -15.13 -10.39
N ASP A 230 -0.59 -13.81 -10.67
CA ASP A 230 0.61 -12.99 -10.48
C ASP A 230 0.84 -12.58 -9.03
N ILE A 231 -0.20 -12.69 -8.18
CA ILE A 231 -0.16 -12.33 -6.77
C ILE A 231 0.22 -13.57 -5.96
N TYR A 232 1.34 -13.48 -5.23
CA TYR A 232 1.81 -14.54 -4.34
C TYR A 232 1.06 -14.53 -3.01
N ARG A 233 1.01 -13.36 -2.38
CA ARG A 233 0.35 -13.12 -1.10
C ARG A 233 -0.28 -11.74 -1.12
N PHE A 234 -1.41 -11.58 -0.46
CA PHE A 234 -2.07 -10.30 -0.31
C PHE A 234 -2.73 -10.17 1.07
N SER A 235 -2.91 -8.92 1.48
CA SER A 235 -3.72 -8.50 2.61
C SER A 235 -4.58 -7.33 2.17
N VAL A 236 -5.88 -7.44 2.38
CA VAL A 236 -6.87 -6.40 2.10
C VAL A 236 -7.42 -5.94 3.43
N THR A 237 -7.23 -4.66 3.76
CA THR A 237 -7.85 -4.01 4.90
C THR A 237 -8.82 -2.95 4.41
N VAL A 238 -10.10 -3.09 4.74
CA VAL A 238 -11.11 -2.07 4.45
C VAL A 238 -11.44 -1.36 5.75
N GLU A 239 -11.27 -0.05 5.80
CA GLU A 239 -11.58 0.79 6.95
C GLU A 239 -12.68 1.79 6.61
N ASN A 240 -13.60 2.02 7.55
CA ASN A 240 -14.59 3.09 7.50
C ASN A 240 -14.51 3.90 8.80
N LEU A 241 -14.54 5.24 8.68
CA LEU A 241 -14.64 6.15 9.82
C LEU A 241 -16.12 6.33 10.21
N SER A 242 -16.52 5.74 11.33
CA SER A 242 -17.88 5.76 11.86
C SER A 242 -17.90 6.42 13.25
N GLU A 243 -18.72 7.45 13.46
CA GLU A 243 -19.04 8.03 14.80
C GLU A 243 -17.86 8.16 15.79
N GLY A 244 -16.68 8.59 15.31
CA GLY A 244 -15.49 8.81 16.15
C GLY A 244 -14.58 7.58 16.36
N TYR A 245 -14.91 6.43 15.77
CA TYR A 245 -14.09 5.23 15.72
C TYR A 245 -13.94 4.70 14.29
N LYS A 246 -13.00 3.77 14.07
CA LYS A 246 -12.84 3.08 12.79
C LYS A 246 -13.45 1.68 12.88
N THR A 247 -14.34 1.34 11.96
CA THR A 247 -14.70 -0.04 11.69
C THR A 247 -13.76 -0.57 10.60
N PHE A 248 -13.30 -1.82 10.74
CA PHE A 248 -12.38 -2.39 9.77
C PHE A 248 -12.59 -3.89 9.58
N ALA A 249 -12.25 -4.38 8.39
CA ALA A 249 -12.19 -5.80 8.08
C ALA A 249 -10.88 -6.11 7.35
N VAL A 250 -10.19 -7.17 7.78
CA VAL A 250 -8.94 -7.65 7.16
C VAL A 250 -9.17 -9.02 6.55
N LEU A 251 -8.67 -9.20 5.33
CA LEU A 251 -8.65 -10.50 4.66
C LEU A 251 -7.25 -10.72 4.07
N GLU A 252 -6.60 -11.80 4.49
CA GLU A 252 -5.30 -12.22 3.97
C GLU A 252 -5.43 -13.51 3.15
N GLY A 253 -4.60 -13.65 2.11
CA GLY A 253 -4.53 -14.86 1.31
C GLY A 253 -3.23 -14.99 0.52
N PRO A 254 -2.85 -16.20 0.07
CA PRO A 254 -3.33 -17.49 0.58
C PRO A 254 -2.72 -17.76 1.96
N LYS A 255 -3.51 -18.40 2.84
CA LYS A 255 -2.99 -18.97 4.10
C LYS A 255 -1.99 -20.06 3.70
N GLU A 256 -0.76 -20.00 4.20
CA GLU A 256 0.11 -21.17 4.16
C GLU A 256 -0.68 -22.35 4.72
N GLU A 257 -1.00 -23.33 3.87
CA GLU A 257 -1.26 -24.67 4.38
C GLU A 257 0.02 -25.06 5.09
N ALA A 258 -0.06 -25.14 6.42
CA ALA A 258 1.00 -25.71 7.23
C ALA A 258 1.30 -27.10 6.66
N ILE A 259 2.40 -27.20 5.93
CA ILE A 259 2.96 -28.47 5.49
C ILE A 259 3.23 -29.24 6.79
N THR A 260 2.35 -30.20 7.07
CA THR A 260 2.46 -31.16 8.17
C THR A 260 3.39 -32.28 7.74
#